data_AF-A0A067FKB6-F1
#
_entry.id   AF-A0A067FKB6-F1
#
_cell.length_a   1.000
_cell.length_b   1.000
_cell.length_c   1.000
_cell.angle_alpha   90.00
_cell.angle_beta   90.00
_cell.angle_gamma   90.00
#
_symmetry.space_group_name_H-M   'P 1'
#
loop_
_entity.id
_entity.type
_entity.pdbx_description
1 polymer ?
#
loop_
_entity_poly.entity_id
_entity_poly.type
_entity_poly.pdbx_seq_one_letter_code
_entity_poly.pdbx_strand_id
1 'polypeptide(L)'
;MENQAKRVLLTSDGDEISKNIAFHLAKRGCRLVLVGNERRLSSVAEKMMGSLKGGQPVEVVGLDMEEDREGAFDEAVDKACQILGNLDAFVHCYTYE
;
A
#
# COMPACT_ATOMS: atom_id res chain seq x y z
N MET A 1 6.42 -21.21 -15.38
CA MET A 1 5.38 -20.62 -14.51
C MET A 1 5.50 -19.13 -14.69
N GLU A 2 4.49 -18.45 -15.25
CA GLU A 2 4.47 -17.00 -15.23
C GLU A 2 4.52 -16.56 -13.77
N ASN A 3 5.57 -15.86 -13.38
CA ASN A 3 5.69 -15.33 -12.02
C ASN A 3 4.71 -14.17 -11.92
N GLN A 4 3.46 -14.48 -11.59
CA GLN A 4 2.41 -13.49 -11.42
C GLN A 4 2.87 -12.46 -10.38
N ALA A 5 2.70 -11.17 -10.70
CA ALA A 5 3.02 -10.08 -9.81
C ALA A 5 2.39 -10.31 -8.43
N LYS A 6 3.22 -10.35 -7.38
CA LYS A 6 2.76 -10.53 -6.00
C LYS A 6 1.91 -9.33 -5.57
N ARG A 7 0.79 -9.61 -4.92
CA ARG A 7 -0.20 -8.63 -4.47
C ARG A 7 0.03 -8.33 -3.00
N VAL A 8 0.49 -7.12 -2.71
CA VAL A 8 0.96 -6.77 -1.38
C VAL A 8 0.13 -5.62 -0.82
N LEU A 9 -0.37 -5.83 0.39
CA LEU A 9 -0.99 -4.79 1.21
C LEU A 9 0.07 -4.25 2.18
N LEU A 10 0.28 -2.94 2.20
CA LEU A 10 1.26 -2.31 3.08
C LEU A 10 0.63 -1.17 3.87
N THR A 11 0.70 -1.21 5.20
CA THR A 11 0.30 -0.07 6.04
C THR A 11 1.47 0.90 6.21
N SER A 12 1.22 2.20 6.20
CA SER A 12 2.28 3.21 6.29
C SER A 12 1.76 4.54 6.85
N ASP A 13 2.58 5.20 7.66
CA ASP A 13 2.42 6.59 8.14
C ASP A 13 3.08 7.61 7.19
N GLY A 14 3.78 7.11 6.16
CA GLY A 14 4.58 7.88 5.22
C GLY A 14 6.02 8.14 5.67
N ASP A 15 6.59 7.36 6.58
CA ASP A 15 8.00 7.43 6.95
C ASP A 15 8.96 6.96 5.83
N GLU A 16 10.26 7.15 6.00
CA GLU A 16 11.27 6.78 4.98
C GLU A 16 11.43 5.26 4.81
N ILE A 17 11.23 4.48 5.87
CA ILE A 17 11.35 3.02 5.86
C ILE A 17 10.19 2.43 5.06
N SER A 18 8.95 2.77 5.39
CA SER A 18 7.77 2.25 4.67
C SER A 18 7.79 2.65 3.19
N LYS A 19 8.20 3.89 2.87
CA LYS A 19 8.43 4.36 1.49
C LYS A 19 9.44 3.49 0.74
N ASN A 20 10.61 3.23 1.35
CA ASN A 20 11.66 2.44 0.70
C ASN A 20 11.23 0.98 0.49
N ILE A 21 10.54 0.39 1.46
CA ILE A 21 9.98 -0.96 1.33
C ILE A 21 8.99 -1.00 0.16
N ALA A 22 8.02 -0.08 0.14
CA ALA A 22 7.04 0.01 -0.93
C ALA A 22 7.72 0.21 -2.30
N PHE A 23 8.76 1.04 -2.37
CA PHE A 23 9.48 1.32 -3.62
C PHE A 23 10.19 0.08 -4.16
N HIS A 24 10.86 -0.66 -3.29
CA HIS A 24 11.54 -1.89 -3.68
C HIS A 24 10.57 -3.00 -4.08
N LEU A 25 9.41 -3.09 -3.42
CA LEU A 25 8.34 -4.03 -3.81
C LEU A 25 7.77 -3.67 -5.20
N ALA A 26 7.45 -2.39 -5.43
CA ALA A 26 6.95 -1.90 -6.71
C ALA A 26 7.98 -2.11 -7.83
N LYS A 27 9.25 -1.83 -7.57
CA LYS A 27 10.37 -2.06 -8.49
C LYS A 27 10.55 -3.53 -8.87
N ARG A 28 10.20 -4.46 -7.98
CA ARG A 28 10.19 -5.91 -8.25
C ARG A 28 8.95 -6.37 -9.03
N GLY A 29 8.07 -5.44 -9.40
CA GLY A 29 6.84 -5.73 -10.13
C GLY A 29 5.69 -6.20 -9.24
N CYS A 30 5.76 -5.99 -7.92
CA CYS A 30 4.63 -6.27 -7.05
C CYS A 30 3.51 -5.25 -7.31
N ARG A 31 2.26 -5.71 -7.26
CA ARG A 31 1.08 -4.86 -7.22
C ARG A 31 0.84 -4.45 -5.77
N LEU A 32 0.72 -3.16 -5.51
CA LEU A 32 0.69 -2.62 -4.15
C LEU A 32 -0.57 -1.81 -3.88
N VAL A 33 -1.12 -1.99 -2.69
CA VAL A 33 -2.04 -1.04 -2.06
C VAL A 33 -1.41 -0.54 -0.77
N LEU A 34 -1.29 0.78 -0.63
CA LEU A 34 -0.85 1.45 0.58
C LEU A 34 -2.08 1.85 1.42
N VAL A 35 -2.05 1.56 2.72
CA VAL A 35 -3.14 1.89 3.65
C VAL A 35 -2.64 2.82 4.75
N GLY A 36 -3.36 3.90 5.00
CA GLY A 36 -3.03 4.89 6.02
C GLY A 36 -3.51 6.29 5.62
N ASN A 37 -2.78 7.33 6.03
CA ASN A 37 -3.18 8.71 5.73
C ASN A 37 -3.15 8.98 4.21
N GLU A 38 -4.33 9.06 3.59
CA GLU A 38 -4.48 9.16 2.13
C GLU A 38 -3.69 10.32 1.53
N ARG A 39 -3.74 11.51 2.14
CA ARG A 39 -3.03 12.68 1.61
C ARG A 39 -1.51 12.48 1.57
N ARG A 40 -0.95 11.89 2.62
CA ARG A 40 0.49 11.60 2.69
C ARG A 40 0.87 10.50 1.71
N LEU A 41 0.10 9.42 1.69
CA LEU A 41 0.40 8.23 0.87
C LEU A 41 0.18 8.47 -0.63
N SER A 42 -0.80 9.27 -1.03
CA SER A 42 -1.02 9.62 -2.44
C SER A 42 0.18 10.37 -3.03
N SER A 43 0.75 11.33 -2.29
CA SER A 43 1.97 12.01 -2.74
C SER A 43 3.18 11.06 -2.87
N VAL A 44 3.24 10.04 -2.01
CA VAL A 44 4.28 9.00 -2.07
C VAL A 44 4.08 8.12 -3.30
N ALA A 45 2.87 7.60 -3.52
CA ALA A 45 2.53 6.77 -4.66
C ALA A 45 2.83 7.48 -6.00
N GLU A 46 2.44 8.75 -6.13
CA GLU A 46 2.72 9.56 -7.33
C GLU A 46 4.23 9.68 -7.62
N LYS A 47 5.04 9.98 -6.59
CA LYS A 47 6.51 10.09 -6.74
C LYS A 47 7.14 8.76 -7.15
N MET A 48 6.64 7.66 -6.60
CA MET A 48 7.12 6.32 -6.92
C MET A 48 6.77 5.94 -8.37
N MET A 49 5.53 6.17 -8.79
CA MET A 49 5.06 5.90 -10.15
C MET A 49 5.82 6.74 -11.18
N GLY A 50 6.12 8.01 -10.88
CA GLY A 50 6.96 8.85 -11.74
C GLY A 50 8.39 8.31 -11.90
N SER A 51 8.91 7.62 -10.88
CA SER A 51 10.26 7.03 -10.89
C SER A 51 10.30 5.63 -11.53
N LEU A 52 9.19 4.89 -11.46
CA LEU A 52 9.06 3.50 -11.93
C LEU A 52 8.36 3.44 -13.29
N LYS A 53 9.05 3.90 -14.35
CA LYS A 53 8.52 3.88 -15.72
C LYS A 53 8.12 2.45 -16.14
N GLY A 54 6.81 2.24 -16.35
CA GLY A 54 6.25 0.93 -16.73
C GLY A 54 6.04 -0.06 -15.58
N GLY A 55 6.15 0.39 -14.33
CA GLY A 55 5.82 -0.41 -13.15
C GLY A 55 4.32 -0.68 -13.00
N GLN A 56 3.98 -1.62 -12.11
CA GLN A 56 2.59 -1.83 -11.70
C GLN A 56 2.05 -0.61 -10.95
N PRO A 57 0.74 -0.31 -11.04
CA PRO A 57 0.15 0.78 -10.29
C PRO A 57 0.31 0.56 -8.78
N VAL A 58 0.57 1.67 -8.07
CA VAL A 58 0.57 1.74 -6.61
C VAL A 58 -0.68 2.50 -6.20
N GLU A 59 -1.62 1.79 -5.58
CA GLU A 59 -2.91 2.35 -5.18
C GLU A 59 -2.89 2.74 -3.70
N VAL A 60 -3.80 3.64 -3.30
CA VAL A 60 -3.89 4.14 -1.93
C VAL A 60 -5.31 3.96 -1.41
N VAL A 61 -5.42 3.47 -0.17
CA VAL A 61 -6.66 3.43 0.59
C VAL A 61 -6.48 4.26 1.86
N GLY A 62 -7.32 5.29 2.00
CA GLY A 62 -7.37 6.11 3.20
C GLY A 62 -7.88 5.31 4.40
N LEU A 63 -7.14 5.36 5.49
CA LEU A 63 -7.53 4.84 6.81
C LEU A 63 -6.89 5.72 7.88
N ASP A 64 -7.70 6.13 8.85
CA ASP A 64 -7.20 6.68 10.10
C ASP A 64 -6.89 5.50 11.04
N MET A 65 -5.60 5.27 11.30
CA MET A 65 -5.13 4.12 12.08
C MET A 65 -5.34 4.30 13.58
N GLU A 66 -5.67 5.52 14.02
CA GLU A 66 -6.00 5.85 15.42
C GLU A 66 -7.52 5.89 15.65
N GLU A 67 -8.33 5.59 14.63
CA GLU A 67 -9.78 5.57 14.78
C GLU A 67 -10.23 4.32 15.55
N ASP A 68 -10.90 4.48 16.69
CA ASP A 68 -11.35 3.36 17.54
C ASP A 68 -12.45 2.47 16.91
N ARG A 69 -12.91 2.77 15.69
CA ARG A 69 -13.97 2.00 15.02
C ARG A 69 -13.37 0.90 14.16
N GLU A 70 -13.49 -0.34 14.62
CA GLU A 70 -13.12 -1.55 13.85
C GLU A 70 -13.74 -1.56 12.44
N GLY A 71 -14.98 -1.10 12.29
CA GLY A 71 -15.64 -1.02 10.98
C GLY A 71 -14.90 -0.16 9.94
N ALA A 72 -14.14 0.86 10.36
CA ALA A 72 -13.31 1.64 9.44
C ALA A 72 -12.12 0.82 8.90
N PHE A 73 -11.55 -0.05 9.74
CA PHE A 73 -10.49 -0.98 9.32
C PHE A 73 -11.03 -2.04 8.37
N ASP A 74 -12.19 -2.64 8.69
CA ASP A 74 -12.84 -3.63 7.83
C ASP A 74 -13.11 -3.06 6.44
N GLU A 75 -13.71 -1.86 6.37
CA GLU A 75 -13.99 -1.17 5.11
C GLU A 75 -12.71 -0.90 4.30
N ALA A 76 -11.62 -0.47 4.96
CA ALA A 76 -10.35 -0.19 4.30
C ALA A 76 -9.68 -1.48 3.78
N VAL A 77 -9.66 -2.54 4.58
CA VAL A 77 -9.10 -3.85 4.18
C VAL A 77 -9.92 -4.46 3.05
N ASP A 78 -11.25 -4.40 3.11
CA ASP A 78 -12.13 -4.87 2.04
C ASP A 78 -11.88 -4.12 0.74
N LYS A 79 -11.80 -2.78 0.79
CA LYS A 79 -11.49 -1.96 -0.38
C LYS A 79 -10.12 -2.30 -0.95
N ALA A 80 -9.11 -2.50 -0.11
CA ALA A 80 -7.77 -2.88 -0.55
C ALA A 80 -7.76 -4.28 -1.20
N CYS A 81 -8.48 -5.24 -0.62
CA CYS A 81 -8.64 -6.59 -1.18
C CYS A 81 -9.39 -6.56 -2.52
N GLN A 82 -10.43 -5.75 -2.67
CA GLN A 82 -11.15 -5.57 -3.93
C GLN A 82 -10.24 -5.00 -5.02
N ILE A 83 -9.41 -4.01 -4.69
CA ILE A 83 -8.41 -3.45 -5.62
C ILE A 83 -7.43 -4.55 -6.04
N LEU A 84 -6.82 -5.26 -5.09
CA LEU A 84 -5.80 -6.28 -5.37
C LEU A 84 -6.39 -7.53 -6.06
N GLY A 85 -7.65 -7.85 -5.79
CA GLY A 85 -8.38 -9.05 -6.22
C GLY A 85 -7.97 -10.34 -5.48
N ASN A 86 -6.80 -10.38 -4.85
CA ASN A 86 -6.36 -11.39 -3.88
C ASN A 86 -5.15 -10.82 -3.12
N LEU A 87 -4.81 -11.38 -1.95
CA LEU A 87 -3.68 -10.94 -1.13
C LEU A 87 -2.61 -12.05 -1.05
N ASP A 88 -1.38 -11.75 -1.49
CA ASP A 88 -0.24 -12.67 -1.35
C ASP A 88 0.57 -12.40 -0.08
N ALA A 89 0.67 -11.13 0.33
CA ALA A 89 1.46 -10.72 1.48
C ALA A 89 0.91 -9.46 2.12
N PHE A 90 1.04 -9.37 3.44
CA PHE A 90 0.74 -8.20 4.23
C PHE A 90 2.02 -7.70 4.91
N VAL A 91 2.26 -6.40 4.84
CA VAL A 91 3.40 -5.74 5.48
C VAL A 91 2.89 -4.62 6.37
N HIS A 92 3.01 -4.79 7.68
CA HIS A 92 2.65 -3.76 8.63
C HIS A 92 3.85 -2.85 8.90
N CYS A 93 3.83 -1.63 8.34
CA CYS A 93 4.85 -0.60 8.57
C CYS A 93 4.24 0.69 9.12
N TYR A 94 3.09 0.60 9.79
CA TYR A 94 2.57 1.74 10.53
C TYR A 94 3.21 1.77 11.92
N THR A 95 3.57 2.96 12.38
CA THR A 95 4.09 3.17 13.74
C THR A 95 3.04 3.94 14.53
N TYR A 96 2.61 3.37 15.66
CA TYR A 96 1.73 4.06 16.60
C TYR A 96 2.57 5.01 17.47
N GLU A 97 2.14 6.26 17.58
CA GLU A 97 2.78 7.30 18.41
C GLU A 97 1.99 7.58 19.69
#